data_AF-A0A953YYC7-F1
#
_entry.id   AF-A0A953YYC7-F1
#
_cell.length_a   1.000
_cell.length_b   1.000
_cell.length_c   1.000
_cell.angle_alpha   90.00
_cell.angle_beta   90.00
_cell.angle_gamma   90.00
#
_symmetry.space_group_name_H-M   'P 1'
#
loop_
_entity.id
_entity.type
_entity.pdbx_description
1 polymer ?
#
loop_
_entity_poly.entity_id
_entity_poly.type
_entity_poly.pdbx_seq_one_letter_code
_entity_poly.pdbx_strand_id
1 'polypeptide(L)'
;MSTFDLPIRPRRNRQSEAIRGLIRETRLSAGQLIYPLFVHEDSDDTALESLPGQTRWGPDGLVAEAKRAYGLGIRAVVLFPKVPEAKKNPTGDESWNPDGLIPQTIRRLKESIPELAVITDVALDPYNSDGHDGIVSEGKILNDETVEVLCKQAVCQAQAGADIVAPSDMMDGRVGEIRDALDAEGFENVAILSYTAKYASAFYGPFRGALDSAPKSGDKKTYQMDPANSREALREAALDEGEGADMLMVKPAGPYLD
;
A
#
# COMPACT_ATOMS: atom_id res chain seq x y z
N MET A 1 -32.14 -2.25 -48.99
CA MET A 1 -31.61 -3.41 -48.23
C MET A 1 -30.10 -3.32 -48.22
N SER A 2 -29.44 -3.68 -47.10
CA SER A 2 -27.98 -3.72 -47.00
C SER A 2 -27.39 -4.63 -48.09
N THR A 3 -26.40 -4.15 -48.84
CA THR A 3 -25.70 -4.90 -49.91
C THR A 3 -24.63 -5.86 -49.39
N PHE A 4 -24.43 -5.92 -48.08
CA PHE A 4 -23.38 -6.72 -47.44
C PHE A 4 -23.93 -7.97 -46.73
N ASP A 5 -23.47 -9.15 -47.17
CA ASP A 5 -23.66 -10.42 -46.49
C ASP A 5 -22.59 -10.63 -45.41
N LEU A 6 -22.84 -10.04 -44.23
CA LEU A 6 -21.98 -10.23 -43.06
C LEU A 6 -22.68 -11.15 -42.05
N PRO A 7 -22.30 -12.44 -41.95
CA PRO A 7 -22.89 -13.37 -41.00
C PRO A 7 -22.48 -13.04 -39.55
N ILE A 8 -21.25 -12.57 -39.34
CA ILE A 8 -20.71 -12.20 -38.02
C ILE A 8 -20.89 -10.70 -37.80
N ARG A 9 -21.64 -10.33 -36.76
CA ARG A 9 -21.90 -8.92 -36.42
C ARG A 9 -21.74 -8.69 -34.92
N PRO A 10 -20.52 -8.39 -34.43
CA PRO A 10 -20.25 -8.21 -33.00
C PRO A 10 -21.10 -7.09 -32.36
N ARG A 11 -21.59 -6.13 -33.15
CA ARG A 11 -22.53 -5.09 -32.70
C ARG A 11 -23.86 -5.67 -32.16
N ARG A 12 -24.25 -6.90 -32.52
CA ARG A 12 -25.45 -7.58 -31.99
C ARG A 12 -25.35 -7.72 -30.46
N ASN A 13 -24.15 -7.96 -29.93
CA ASN A 13 -23.89 -8.06 -28.50
C ASN A 13 -23.96 -6.70 -27.76
N ARG A 14 -24.16 -5.58 -28.48
CA ARG A 14 -24.12 -4.22 -27.92
C ARG A 14 -25.45 -3.48 -28.03
N GLN A 15 -26.50 -4.12 -28.58
CA GLN A 15 -27.76 -3.46 -28.96
C GLN A 15 -28.57 -2.89 -27.79
N SER A 16 -28.45 -3.47 -26.60
CA SER A 16 -29.18 -3.01 -25.42
C SER A 16 -28.40 -3.30 -24.15
N GLU A 17 -28.77 -2.65 -23.05
CA GLU A 17 -28.18 -2.95 -21.75
C GLU A 17 -28.46 -4.38 -21.30
N ALA A 18 -29.65 -4.91 -21.56
CA ALA A 18 -29.99 -6.30 -21.26
C ALA A 18 -29.02 -7.29 -21.94
N ILE A 19 -28.68 -7.06 -23.22
CA ILE A 19 -27.74 -7.93 -23.94
C ILE A 19 -26.31 -7.74 -23.45
N ARG A 20 -25.87 -6.48 -23.29
CA ARG A 20 -24.51 -6.19 -22.78
C ARG A 20 -24.30 -6.76 -21.37
N GLY A 21 -25.32 -6.74 -20.53
CA GLY A 21 -25.27 -7.26 -19.17
C GLY A 21 -25.07 -8.77 -19.08
N LEU A 22 -25.59 -9.55 -20.05
CA LEU A 22 -25.43 -11.01 -20.12
C LEU A 22 -24.00 -11.45 -20.44
N ILE A 23 -23.27 -10.65 -21.21
CA ILE A 23 -21.95 -11.00 -21.73
C ILE A 23 -20.80 -10.18 -21.11
N ARG A 24 -21.09 -9.40 -20.07
CA ARG A 24 -20.08 -8.54 -19.42
C ARG A 24 -19.06 -9.40 -18.69
N GLU A 25 -17.81 -9.31 -19.10
CA GLU A 25 -16.68 -10.10 -18.55
C GLU A 25 -16.19 -9.58 -17.20
N THR A 26 -16.28 -8.27 -16.95
CA THR A 26 -15.76 -7.64 -15.72
C THR A 26 -16.86 -6.96 -14.92
N ARG A 27 -16.86 -7.16 -13.60
CA ARG A 27 -17.73 -6.48 -12.64
C ARG A 27 -16.88 -5.98 -11.49
N LEU A 28 -17.23 -4.79 -10.99
CA LEU A 28 -16.63 -4.21 -9.80
C LEU A 28 -17.65 -4.26 -8.65
N SER A 29 -17.15 -4.51 -7.45
CA SER A 29 -17.89 -4.47 -6.21
C SER A 29 -17.06 -3.75 -5.14
N ALA A 30 -17.73 -3.13 -4.15
CA ALA A 30 -17.04 -2.44 -3.06
C ALA A 30 -16.11 -3.35 -2.25
N GLY A 31 -16.42 -4.65 -2.16
CA GLY A 31 -15.58 -5.64 -1.47
C GLY A 31 -14.24 -5.92 -2.16
N GLN A 32 -14.04 -5.43 -3.40
CA GLN A 32 -12.77 -5.50 -4.12
C GLN A 32 -11.94 -4.21 -3.98
N LEU A 33 -12.44 -3.22 -3.24
CA LEU A 33 -11.76 -1.95 -3.04
C LEU A 33 -11.02 -1.97 -1.70
N ILE A 34 -9.75 -1.58 -1.73
CA ILE A 34 -8.96 -1.22 -0.55
C ILE A 34 -8.99 0.31 -0.46
N TYR A 35 -9.32 0.86 0.71
CA TYR A 35 -9.42 2.31 0.90
C TYR A 35 -8.21 2.88 1.66
N PRO A 36 -7.34 3.67 1.00
CA PRO A 36 -6.25 4.37 1.67
C PRO A 36 -6.74 5.43 2.64
N LEU A 37 -6.22 5.43 3.86
CA LEU A 37 -6.49 6.41 4.89
C LEU A 37 -5.19 7.04 5.37
N PHE A 38 -5.13 8.37 5.33
CA PHE A 38 -4.00 9.14 5.86
C PHE A 38 -4.27 9.50 7.32
N VAL A 39 -3.27 9.30 8.19
CA VAL A 39 -3.43 9.46 9.64
C VAL A 39 -2.34 10.36 10.23
N HIS A 40 -2.65 11.09 11.29
CA HIS A 40 -1.72 11.90 12.08
C HIS A 40 -2.08 11.91 13.56
N GLU A 41 -1.22 12.50 14.38
CA GLU A 41 -1.37 12.59 15.83
C GLU A 41 -2.26 13.76 16.28
N ASP A 42 -2.58 14.71 15.39
CA ASP A 42 -3.44 15.83 15.76
C ASP A 42 -4.87 15.34 15.99
N SER A 43 -5.61 16.03 16.88
CA SER A 43 -7.00 15.67 17.19
C SER A 43 -7.95 15.98 16.03
N ASP A 44 -7.65 17.02 15.26
CA ASP A 44 -8.54 17.58 14.25
C ASP A 44 -8.20 17.08 12.84
N ASP A 45 -9.23 16.79 12.07
CA ASP A 45 -9.11 16.38 10.67
C ASP A 45 -8.56 17.52 9.79
N THR A 46 -7.63 17.20 8.90
CA THR A 46 -7.00 18.15 7.99
C THR A 46 -7.21 17.77 6.53
N ALA A 47 -7.83 18.65 5.74
CA ALA A 47 -7.97 18.44 4.30
C ALA A 47 -6.60 18.43 3.60
N LEU A 48 -6.41 17.54 2.61
CA LEU A 48 -5.18 17.43 1.85
C LEU A 48 -5.24 18.26 0.57
N GLU A 49 -4.47 19.35 0.50
CA GLU A 49 -4.41 20.21 -0.69
C GLU A 49 -3.88 19.47 -1.93
N SER A 50 -2.88 18.61 -1.73
CA SER A 50 -2.28 17.82 -2.82
C SER A 50 -3.20 16.71 -3.35
N LEU A 51 -4.22 16.33 -2.57
CA LEU A 51 -5.21 15.31 -2.91
C LEU A 51 -6.63 15.82 -2.59
N PRO A 52 -7.20 16.71 -3.43
CA PRO A 52 -8.53 17.27 -3.18
C PRO A 52 -9.60 16.20 -2.94
N GLY A 53 -10.37 16.36 -1.87
CA GLY A 53 -11.38 15.39 -1.43
C GLY A 53 -10.84 14.27 -0.52
N GLN A 54 -9.54 14.28 -0.22
CA GLN A 54 -8.93 13.42 0.80
C GLN A 54 -8.65 14.22 2.08
N THR A 55 -8.62 13.49 3.19
CA THR A 55 -8.41 14.03 4.53
C THR A 55 -7.29 13.25 5.20
N ARG A 56 -6.44 13.96 5.93
CA ARG A 56 -5.60 13.39 6.95
C ARG A 56 -6.39 13.40 8.25
N TRP A 57 -6.69 12.22 8.75
CA TRP A 57 -7.68 12.02 9.81
C TRP A 57 -7.03 12.01 11.18
N GLY A 58 -7.60 12.78 12.11
CA GLY A 58 -7.34 12.59 13.53
C GLY A 58 -7.94 11.26 14.02
N PRO A 59 -7.62 10.82 15.25
CA PRO A 59 -8.00 9.48 15.74
C PRO A 59 -9.51 9.19 15.69
N ASP A 60 -10.35 10.16 16.03
CA ASP A 60 -11.81 9.97 16.10
C ASP A 60 -12.45 10.05 14.71
N GLY A 61 -12.01 11.00 13.88
CA GLY A 61 -12.45 11.15 12.49
C GLY A 61 -12.12 9.91 11.66
N LEU A 62 -10.93 9.33 11.88
CA LEU A 62 -10.51 8.10 11.21
C LEU A 62 -11.46 6.93 11.47
N VAL A 63 -11.83 6.71 12.73
CA VAL A 63 -12.74 5.60 13.10
C VAL A 63 -14.13 5.84 12.50
N ALA A 64 -14.63 7.07 12.53
CA ALA A 64 -15.91 7.42 11.91
C ALA A 64 -15.90 7.16 10.39
N GLU A 65 -14.82 7.55 9.71
CA GLU A 65 -14.65 7.33 8.28
C GLU A 65 -14.52 5.84 7.93
N ALA A 66 -13.76 5.08 8.72
CA ALA A 66 -13.64 3.63 8.54
C ALA A 66 -15.00 2.91 8.71
N LYS A 67 -15.81 3.32 9.70
CA LYS A 67 -17.18 2.79 9.89
C LYS A 67 -18.06 3.11 8.69
N ARG A 68 -17.98 4.34 8.16
CA ARG A 68 -18.71 4.74 6.96
C ARG A 68 -18.32 3.89 5.76
N ALA A 69 -17.01 3.72 5.51
CA ALA A 69 -16.48 2.88 4.44
C ALA A 69 -16.97 1.43 4.55
N TYR A 70 -16.89 0.85 5.75
CA TYR A 70 -17.37 -0.51 6.01
C TYR A 70 -18.88 -0.66 5.74
N GLY A 71 -19.69 0.33 6.13
CA GLY A 71 -21.13 0.38 5.82
C GLY A 71 -21.45 0.45 4.33
N LEU A 72 -20.53 0.96 3.51
CA LEU A 72 -20.64 0.98 2.04
C LEU A 72 -20.16 -0.32 1.37
N GLY A 73 -19.70 -1.29 2.16
CA GLY A 73 -19.25 -2.60 1.68
C GLY A 73 -17.75 -2.70 1.39
N ILE A 74 -16.96 -1.66 1.69
CA ILE A 74 -15.49 -1.73 1.67
C ILE A 74 -15.04 -2.61 2.84
N ARG A 75 -14.15 -3.57 2.59
CA ARG A 75 -13.73 -4.55 3.61
C ARG A 75 -12.32 -4.37 4.12
N ALA A 76 -11.53 -3.56 3.44
CA ALA A 76 -10.14 -3.31 3.81
C ALA A 76 -9.78 -1.82 3.73
N VAL A 77 -9.00 -1.36 4.69
CA VAL A 77 -8.33 -0.05 4.66
C VAL A 77 -6.82 -0.23 4.68
N VAL A 78 -6.09 0.68 4.06
CA VAL A 78 -4.62 0.74 4.17
C VAL A 78 -4.20 2.04 4.82
N LEU A 79 -3.34 1.96 5.84
CA LEU A 79 -2.96 3.10 6.67
C LEU A 79 -1.66 3.74 6.20
N PHE A 80 -1.67 5.07 6.05
CA PHE A 80 -0.49 5.86 5.71
C PHE A 80 -0.24 6.97 6.76
N PRO A 81 0.84 6.88 7.55
CA PRO A 81 1.09 7.81 8.64
C PRO A 81 1.82 9.07 8.18
N LYS A 82 1.36 10.22 8.65
CA LYS A 82 2.12 11.46 8.69
C LYS A 82 2.78 11.58 10.06
N VAL A 83 4.04 11.15 10.14
CA VAL A 83 4.82 11.21 11.39
C VAL A 83 5.42 12.61 11.58
N PRO A 84 5.38 13.19 12.79
CA PRO A 84 6.04 14.44 13.11
C PRO A 84 7.55 14.38 12.85
N GLU A 85 8.12 15.47 12.29
CA GLU A 85 9.55 15.51 11.94
C GLU A 85 10.48 15.23 13.13
N ALA A 86 10.09 15.63 14.34
CA ALA A 86 10.84 15.40 15.56
C ALA A 86 10.97 13.91 15.96
N LYS A 87 10.15 13.04 15.37
CA LYS A 87 10.20 11.58 15.57
C LYS A 87 10.90 10.85 14.42
N LYS A 88 11.32 11.57 13.38
CA LYS A 88 12.06 10.98 12.26
C LYS A 88 13.55 10.97 12.54
N ASN A 89 14.22 9.89 12.16
CA ASN A 89 15.66 9.78 12.25
C ASN A 89 16.23 8.93 11.09
N PRO A 90 17.55 8.84 10.89
CA PRO A 90 18.13 8.15 9.73
C PRO A 90 17.84 6.64 9.68
N THR A 91 17.51 6.02 10.81
CA THR A 91 17.24 4.57 10.93
C THR A 91 15.76 4.23 10.95
N GLY A 92 14.87 5.23 11.05
CA GLY A 92 13.42 5.05 11.04
C GLY A 92 12.85 4.43 12.33
N ASP A 93 13.45 4.69 13.49
CA ASP A 93 13.14 3.98 14.75
C ASP A 93 11.66 4.04 15.18
N GLU A 94 10.95 5.11 14.84
CA GLU A 94 9.53 5.26 15.15
C GLU A 94 8.65 4.25 14.37
N SER A 95 9.16 3.60 13.32
CA SER A 95 8.41 2.61 12.52
C SER A 95 8.07 1.34 13.29
N TRP A 96 8.85 0.98 14.31
CA TRP A 96 8.61 -0.18 15.18
C TRP A 96 8.33 0.21 16.65
N ASN A 97 7.91 1.46 16.89
CA ASN A 97 7.47 1.89 18.21
C ASN A 97 6.07 1.31 18.52
N PRO A 98 5.88 0.44 19.53
CA PRO A 98 4.58 -0.17 19.85
C PRO A 98 3.53 0.85 20.34
N ASP A 99 4.01 2.02 20.80
CA ASP A 99 3.19 3.17 21.19
C ASP A 99 3.15 4.24 20.08
N GLY A 100 3.66 3.93 18.89
CA GLY A 100 3.63 4.81 17.73
C GLY A 100 2.23 4.97 17.13
N LEU A 101 2.11 5.91 16.19
CA LEU A 101 0.85 6.28 15.55
C LEU A 101 0.12 5.07 14.93
N ILE A 102 0.81 4.29 14.10
CA ILE A 102 0.19 3.16 13.38
C ILE A 102 -0.30 2.06 14.35
N PRO A 103 0.52 1.52 15.28
CA PRO A 103 0.04 0.57 16.27
C PRO A 103 -1.17 1.04 17.08
N GLN A 104 -1.20 2.31 17.52
CA GLN A 104 -2.36 2.86 18.21
C GLN A 104 -3.59 2.94 17.31
N THR A 105 -3.42 3.33 16.04
CA THR A 105 -4.49 3.39 15.05
C THR A 105 -5.09 2.00 14.78
N ILE A 106 -4.26 0.98 14.59
CA ILE A 106 -4.71 -0.40 14.35
C ILE A 106 -5.58 -0.88 15.51
N ARG A 107 -5.10 -0.72 16.76
CA ARG A 107 -5.86 -1.11 17.96
C ARG A 107 -7.24 -0.43 18.01
N ARG A 108 -7.30 0.88 17.78
CA ARG A 108 -8.57 1.62 17.74
C ARG A 108 -9.54 1.14 16.67
N LEU A 109 -9.03 0.82 15.47
CA LEU A 109 -9.85 0.29 14.37
C LEU A 109 -10.36 -1.12 14.71
N LYS A 110 -9.50 -2.00 15.23
CA LYS A 110 -9.88 -3.36 15.62
C LYS A 110 -10.87 -3.39 16.79
N GLU A 111 -10.75 -2.48 17.75
CA GLU A 111 -11.74 -2.31 18.82
C GLU A 111 -13.11 -1.84 18.28
N SER A 112 -13.11 -0.98 17.26
CA SER A 112 -14.32 -0.35 16.74
C SER A 112 -15.02 -1.14 15.64
N ILE A 113 -14.27 -1.90 14.84
CA ILE A 113 -14.72 -2.67 13.68
C ILE A 113 -13.86 -3.95 13.58
N PRO A 114 -14.06 -4.96 14.44
CA PRO A 114 -13.20 -6.16 14.48
C PRO A 114 -13.07 -6.90 13.14
N GLU A 115 -14.12 -6.82 12.32
CA GLU A 115 -14.24 -7.48 11.01
C GLU A 115 -13.59 -6.72 9.85
N LEU A 116 -13.14 -5.48 10.08
CA LEU A 116 -12.43 -4.70 9.07
C LEU A 116 -11.01 -5.26 8.92
N ALA A 117 -10.62 -5.56 7.69
CA ALA A 117 -9.24 -5.88 7.37
C ALA A 117 -8.40 -4.59 7.41
N VAL A 118 -7.36 -4.60 8.23
CA VAL A 118 -6.41 -3.50 8.37
C VAL A 118 -5.12 -3.90 7.67
N ILE A 119 -4.81 -3.17 6.61
CA ILE A 119 -3.56 -3.27 5.87
C ILE A 119 -2.62 -2.16 6.33
N THR A 120 -1.36 -2.48 6.56
CA THR A 120 -0.34 -1.52 6.98
C THR A 120 0.78 -1.45 5.96
N ASP A 121 1.26 -0.24 5.68
CA ASP A 121 2.46 -0.03 4.88
C ASP A 121 3.71 -0.39 5.70
N VAL A 122 4.63 -1.14 5.09
CA VAL A 122 5.96 -1.46 5.65
C VAL A 122 6.99 -0.82 4.73
N ALA A 123 7.52 0.32 5.18
CA ALA A 123 8.50 1.16 4.50
C ALA A 123 8.96 2.25 5.48
N LEU A 124 10.17 2.78 5.27
CA LEU A 124 10.74 3.78 6.18
C LEU A 124 10.52 5.22 5.74
N ASP A 125 10.00 5.52 4.56
CA ASP A 125 9.90 6.91 4.10
C ASP A 125 9.04 7.85 4.97
N PRO A 126 8.02 7.38 5.74
CA PRO A 126 7.34 8.25 6.70
C PRO A 126 8.15 8.51 7.97
N TYR A 127 9.14 7.67 8.27
CA TYR A 127 9.89 7.62 9.54
C TYR A 127 11.35 8.04 9.39
N ASN A 128 11.87 7.97 8.17
CA ASN A 128 13.26 8.26 7.82
C ASN A 128 13.43 9.77 7.62
N SER A 129 14.45 10.35 8.25
CA SER A 129 14.71 11.80 8.17
C SER A 129 15.16 12.26 6.78
N ASP A 130 15.59 11.38 5.88
CA ASP A 130 16.00 11.70 4.51
C ASP A 130 14.87 11.45 3.48
N GLY A 131 13.76 10.81 3.88
CA GLY A 131 12.59 10.55 3.05
C GLY A 131 12.74 9.37 2.08
N HIS A 132 13.74 8.51 2.30
CA HIS A 132 13.94 7.26 1.55
C HIS A 132 13.22 6.09 2.23
N ASP A 133 12.85 5.08 1.45
CA ASP A 133 12.12 3.90 1.95
C ASP A 133 13.02 2.99 2.80
N GLY A 134 14.33 3.25 2.82
CA GLY A 134 15.35 2.52 3.56
C GLY A 134 16.44 3.40 4.18
N ILE A 135 17.37 2.78 4.91
CA ILE A 135 18.50 3.41 5.58
C ILE A 135 19.50 3.94 4.55
N VAL A 136 19.93 5.19 4.73
CA VAL A 136 20.89 5.83 3.83
C VAL A 136 22.28 5.86 4.46
N SER A 137 23.29 5.38 3.74
CA SER A 137 24.70 5.50 4.10
C SER A 137 25.53 5.85 2.88
N GLU A 138 26.37 6.89 2.99
CA GLU A 138 27.23 7.38 1.90
C GLU A 138 26.48 7.62 0.57
N GLY A 139 25.22 8.06 0.65
CA GLY A 139 24.36 8.33 -0.51
C GLY A 139 23.78 7.08 -1.19
N LYS A 140 23.91 5.90 -0.57
CA LYS A 140 23.30 4.65 -1.00
C LYS A 140 22.20 4.23 -0.03
N ILE A 141 21.16 3.60 -0.56
CA ILE A 141 20.15 2.92 0.24
C ILE A 141 20.71 1.53 0.55
N LEU A 142 20.85 1.20 1.83
CA LEU A 142 21.38 -0.06 2.30
C LEU A 142 20.26 -1.11 2.32
N ASN A 143 20.41 -2.19 1.55
CA ASN A 143 19.37 -3.21 1.40
C ASN A 143 19.14 -3.98 2.71
N ASP A 144 20.15 -4.73 3.15
CA ASP A 144 20.01 -5.72 4.22
C ASP A 144 19.70 -5.06 5.57
N GLU A 145 20.40 -3.96 5.89
CA GLU A 145 20.15 -3.18 7.10
C GLU A 145 18.74 -2.56 7.12
N THR A 146 18.19 -2.23 5.95
CA THR A 146 16.79 -1.80 5.85
C THR A 146 15.85 -2.97 6.11
N VAL A 147 16.09 -4.13 5.51
CA VAL A 147 15.25 -5.33 5.69
C VAL A 147 15.15 -5.72 7.17
N GLU A 148 16.25 -5.67 7.93
CA GLU A 148 16.23 -5.92 9.39
C GLU A 148 15.25 -5.00 10.15
N VAL A 149 15.15 -3.74 9.71
CA VAL A 149 14.24 -2.76 10.29
C VAL A 149 12.80 -3.02 9.86
N LEU A 150 12.56 -3.32 8.58
CA LEU A 150 11.24 -3.62 8.05
C LEU A 150 10.62 -4.85 8.73
N CYS A 151 11.43 -5.86 9.08
CA CYS A 151 10.99 -7.00 9.87
C CYS A 151 10.45 -6.57 11.25
N LYS A 152 11.17 -5.68 11.95
CA LYS A 152 10.71 -5.14 13.26
C LYS A 152 9.42 -4.35 13.10
N GLN A 153 9.30 -3.55 12.04
CA GLN A 153 8.07 -2.80 11.73
C GLN A 153 6.89 -3.74 11.47
N ALA A 154 7.06 -4.76 10.63
CA ALA A 154 6.01 -5.73 10.31
C ALA A 154 5.53 -6.48 11.56
N VAL A 155 6.45 -6.98 12.39
CA VAL A 155 6.12 -7.65 13.66
C VAL A 155 5.38 -6.70 14.61
N CYS A 156 5.84 -5.44 14.74
CA CYS A 156 5.18 -4.44 15.58
C CYS A 156 3.74 -4.16 15.13
N GLN A 157 3.51 -4.06 13.81
CA GLN A 157 2.18 -3.86 13.23
C GLN A 157 1.29 -5.10 13.41
N ALA A 158 1.84 -6.30 13.25
CA ALA A 158 1.14 -7.56 13.51
C ALA A 158 0.72 -7.69 14.98
N GLN A 159 1.61 -7.37 15.93
CA GLN A 159 1.32 -7.32 17.36
C GLN A 159 0.17 -6.35 17.70
N ALA A 160 0.03 -5.26 16.94
CA ALA A 160 -1.06 -4.31 17.12
C ALA A 160 -2.40 -4.79 16.53
N GLY A 161 -2.40 -5.85 15.72
CA GLY A 161 -3.58 -6.47 15.12
C GLY A 161 -3.76 -6.19 13.63
N ALA A 162 -2.69 -5.88 12.88
CA ALA A 162 -2.76 -5.81 11.42
C ALA A 162 -3.09 -7.20 10.84
N ASP A 163 -3.98 -7.27 9.86
CA ASP A 163 -4.31 -8.52 9.16
C ASP A 163 -3.37 -8.76 7.98
N ILE A 164 -2.89 -7.67 7.37
CA ILE A 164 -2.03 -7.69 6.18
C ILE A 164 -0.93 -6.64 6.37
N VAL A 165 0.33 -7.06 6.24
CA VAL A 165 1.45 -6.13 6.10
C VAL A 165 1.80 -5.99 4.63
N ALA A 166 2.12 -4.78 4.18
CA ALA A 166 2.31 -4.49 2.78
C ALA A 166 3.67 -3.81 2.54
N PRO A 167 4.77 -4.58 2.38
CA PRO A 167 6.10 -4.03 2.14
C PRO A 167 6.12 -3.27 0.82
N SER A 168 6.34 -1.96 0.90
CA SER A 168 6.37 -1.06 -0.24
C SER A 168 7.76 -0.52 -0.56
N ASP A 169 8.75 -0.88 0.24
CA ASP A 169 10.13 -0.42 0.20
C ASP A 169 10.92 -0.76 -1.08
N MET A 170 10.59 -1.87 -1.76
CA MET A 170 11.33 -2.42 -2.91
C MET A 170 12.78 -2.84 -2.60
N MET A 171 13.05 -3.32 -1.39
CA MET A 171 14.31 -3.99 -1.07
C MET A 171 14.30 -5.44 -1.58
N ASP A 172 15.47 -5.95 -1.92
CA ASP A 172 15.63 -7.35 -2.35
C ASP A 172 15.51 -8.27 -1.11
N GLY A 173 14.74 -9.35 -1.22
CA GLY A 173 14.60 -10.39 -0.18
C GLY A 173 13.69 -10.04 1.01
N ARG A 174 13.11 -8.83 1.05
CA ARG A 174 12.30 -8.40 2.22
C ARG A 174 11.09 -9.29 2.48
N VAL A 175 10.50 -9.90 1.45
CA VAL A 175 9.27 -10.70 1.65
C VAL A 175 9.59 -11.92 2.48
N GLY A 176 10.67 -12.64 2.15
CA GLY A 176 11.09 -13.84 2.86
C GLY A 176 11.48 -13.52 4.30
N GLU A 177 12.29 -12.48 4.51
CA GLU A 177 12.74 -12.07 5.84
C GLU A 177 11.57 -11.58 6.72
N ILE A 178 10.61 -10.84 6.15
CA ILE A 178 9.40 -10.42 6.88
C ILE A 178 8.53 -11.65 7.22
N ARG A 179 8.37 -12.60 6.30
CA ARG A 179 7.62 -13.84 6.56
C ARG A 179 8.24 -14.63 7.70
N ASP A 180 9.54 -14.85 7.65
CA ASP A 180 10.29 -15.58 8.69
C ASP A 180 10.19 -14.87 10.04
N ALA A 181 10.30 -13.53 10.07
CA ALA A 181 10.14 -12.74 11.28
C ALA A 181 8.72 -12.83 11.88
N LEU A 182 7.69 -12.77 11.04
CA LEU A 182 6.29 -12.94 11.48
C LEU A 182 6.06 -14.35 12.04
N ASP A 183 6.56 -15.39 11.36
CA ASP A 183 6.42 -16.78 11.81
C ASP A 183 7.14 -17.04 13.14
N ALA A 184 8.35 -16.52 13.29
CA ALA A 184 9.13 -16.66 14.52
C ALA A 184 8.41 -16.10 15.75
N GLU A 185 7.58 -15.07 15.56
CA GLU A 185 6.78 -14.42 16.61
C GLU A 185 5.34 -14.95 16.71
N GLY A 186 4.99 -15.99 15.93
CA GLY A 186 3.69 -16.66 15.96
C GLY A 186 2.58 -15.97 15.15
N PHE A 187 2.93 -15.07 14.22
CA PHE A 187 2.02 -14.36 13.33
C PHE A 187 1.84 -15.07 11.97
N GLU A 188 1.68 -16.39 12.00
CA GLU A 188 1.54 -17.25 10.81
C GLU A 188 0.36 -16.85 9.89
N ASN A 189 -0.69 -16.25 10.46
CA ASN A 189 -1.90 -15.88 9.73
C ASN A 189 -1.92 -14.42 9.23
N VAL A 190 -0.87 -13.64 9.53
CA VAL A 190 -0.75 -12.28 8.99
C VAL A 190 -0.24 -12.40 7.56
N ALA A 191 -1.02 -11.85 6.62
CA ALA A 191 -0.72 -11.96 5.20
C ALA A 191 0.28 -10.89 4.74
N ILE A 192 0.98 -11.16 3.65
CA ILE A 192 1.89 -10.23 2.99
C ILE A 192 1.29 -9.81 1.64
N LEU A 193 0.97 -8.52 1.50
CA LEU A 193 0.65 -7.89 0.22
C LEU A 193 1.89 -7.18 -0.29
N SER A 194 2.67 -7.87 -1.12
CA SER A 194 3.91 -7.33 -1.63
C SER A 194 3.67 -6.29 -2.72
N TYR A 195 4.32 -5.13 -2.61
CA TYR A 195 4.42 -4.18 -3.72
C TYR A 195 5.49 -4.64 -4.71
N THR A 196 5.24 -5.79 -5.33
CA THR A 196 6.14 -6.51 -6.22
C THR A 196 6.68 -5.67 -7.37
N ALA A 197 5.80 -4.97 -8.09
CA ALA A 197 6.20 -4.16 -9.23
C ALA A 197 5.88 -2.69 -8.96
N LYS A 198 6.67 -2.06 -8.07
CA LYS A 198 6.57 -0.62 -7.76
C LYS A 198 7.61 0.16 -8.58
N TYR A 199 7.12 0.93 -9.54
CA TYR A 199 7.94 1.66 -10.49
C TYR A 199 8.37 3.04 -10.00
N ALA A 200 9.53 3.51 -10.45
CA ALA A 200 10.04 4.86 -10.22
C ALA A 200 9.21 5.89 -11.00
N SER A 201 8.05 6.23 -10.44
CA SER A 201 6.99 6.94 -11.16
C SER A 201 6.84 8.41 -10.77
N ALA A 202 6.47 9.23 -11.75
CA ALA A 202 6.08 10.63 -11.55
C ALA A 202 4.67 10.80 -10.93
N PHE A 203 3.86 9.73 -10.88
CA PHE A 203 2.48 9.80 -10.36
C PHE A 203 2.40 9.94 -8.82
N TYR A 204 3.52 9.81 -8.10
CA TYR A 204 3.52 9.82 -6.64
C TYR A 204 3.55 11.22 -6.01
N GLY A 205 3.68 12.30 -6.80
CA GLY A 205 3.74 13.67 -6.30
C GLY A 205 2.62 14.04 -5.31
N PRO A 206 1.34 13.82 -5.66
CA PRO A 206 0.21 14.08 -4.74
C PRO A 206 0.29 13.35 -3.40
N PHE A 207 0.68 12.06 -3.42
CA PHE A 207 0.85 11.22 -2.22
C PHE A 207 2.01 11.71 -1.35
N ARG A 208 3.15 12.05 -1.96
CA ARG A 208 4.30 12.61 -1.23
C ARG A 208 3.95 13.93 -0.56
N GLY A 209 3.13 14.78 -1.20
CA GLY A 209 2.59 15.99 -0.56
C GLY A 209 1.67 15.69 0.63
N ALA A 210 0.93 14.59 0.58
CA ALA A 210 0.03 14.17 1.65
C ALA A 210 0.76 13.66 2.90
N LEU A 211 2.01 13.18 2.77
CA LEU A 211 2.83 12.69 3.89
C LEU A 211 4.03 13.57 4.20
N ASP A 212 4.42 14.48 3.31
CA ASP A 212 5.73 15.16 3.33
C ASP A 212 6.88 14.15 3.43
N SER A 213 6.78 13.11 2.60
CA SER A 213 7.72 12.00 2.51
C SER A 213 8.51 12.01 1.20
N ALA A 214 8.58 13.18 0.53
CA ALA A 214 9.47 13.33 -0.61
C ALA A 214 10.92 13.15 -0.14
N PRO A 215 11.76 12.41 -0.88
CA PRO A 215 13.20 12.37 -0.60
C PRO A 215 13.76 13.79 -0.53
N LYS A 216 14.49 14.11 0.55
CA LYS A 216 15.13 15.42 0.71
C LYS A 216 16.26 15.62 -0.31
N SER A 217 16.84 14.52 -0.78
CA SER A 217 17.81 14.51 -1.87
C SER A 217 17.72 13.22 -2.69
N GLY A 218 18.12 13.31 -3.97
CA GLY A 218 18.13 12.16 -4.89
C GLY A 218 16.77 11.77 -5.42
N ASP A 219 16.67 10.52 -5.89
CA ASP A 219 15.44 9.91 -6.36
C ASP A 219 15.36 8.44 -5.88
N LYS A 220 14.26 7.76 -6.22
CA LYS A 220 14.00 6.38 -5.78
C LYS A 220 14.41 5.33 -6.83
N LYS A 221 15.19 5.70 -7.86
CA LYS A 221 15.47 4.85 -9.03
C LYS A 221 16.48 3.72 -8.80
N THR A 222 17.15 3.70 -7.64
CA THR A 222 18.10 2.63 -7.31
C THR A 222 17.42 1.41 -6.68
N TYR A 223 16.10 1.46 -6.48
CA TYR A 223 15.31 0.38 -5.88
C TYR A 223 13.90 0.28 -6.49
N GLN A 224 13.23 1.39 -6.81
CA GLN A 224 12.01 1.33 -7.61
C GLN A 224 12.33 1.04 -9.08
N MET A 225 11.53 0.20 -9.71
CA MET A 225 11.77 -0.31 -11.07
C MET A 225 11.78 0.80 -12.13
N ASP A 226 12.55 0.61 -13.19
CA ASP A 226 12.48 1.46 -14.39
C ASP A 226 11.11 1.25 -15.09
N PRO A 227 10.31 2.30 -15.30
CA PRO A 227 9.06 2.24 -16.08
C PRO A 227 9.17 1.57 -17.47
N ALA A 228 10.35 1.52 -18.06
CA ALA A 228 10.58 0.88 -19.36
C ALA A 228 10.61 -0.66 -19.31
N ASN A 229 10.64 -1.27 -18.11
CA ASN A 229 10.90 -2.70 -17.94
C ASN A 229 9.64 -3.50 -17.54
N SER A 230 8.96 -4.11 -18.50
CA SER A 230 7.85 -5.03 -18.22
C SER A 230 8.32 -6.45 -17.83
N ARG A 231 9.36 -6.98 -18.50
CA ARG A 231 9.88 -8.33 -18.20
C ARG A 231 10.44 -8.47 -16.78
N GLU A 232 10.98 -7.38 -16.23
CA GLU A 232 11.55 -7.37 -14.88
C GLU A 232 10.46 -7.60 -13.82
N ALA A 233 9.23 -7.12 -14.04
CA ALA A 233 8.11 -7.34 -13.13
C ALA A 233 7.79 -8.84 -12.96
N LEU A 234 8.00 -9.66 -14.00
CA LEU A 234 7.82 -11.11 -13.90
C LEU A 234 8.89 -11.77 -13.03
N ARG A 235 10.10 -11.18 -12.98
CA ARG A 235 11.16 -11.64 -12.09
C ARG A 235 10.83 -11.30 -10.65
N GLU A 236 10.45 -10.05 -10.39
CA GLU A 236 10.01 -9.61 -9.04
C GLU A 236 8.86 -10.48 -8.54
N ALA A 237 7.86 -10.73 -9.39
CA ALA A 237 6.72 -11.56 -9.04
C ALA A 237 7.10 -13.00 -8.68
N ALA A 238 8.01 -13.61 -9.45
CA ALA A 238 8.46 -14.96 -9.16
C ALA A 238 9.28 -15.06 -7.86
N LEU A 239 10.03 -14.01 -7.52
CA LEU A 239 10.79 -13.94 -6.27
C LEU A 239 9.85 -13.75 -5.07
N ASP A 240 9.00 -12.72 -5.10
CA ASP A 240 8.05 -12.44 -4.02
C ASP A 240 7.10 -13.62 -3.75
N GLU A 241 6.59 -14.29 -4.81
CA GLU A 241 5.75 -15.49 -4.68
C GLU A 241 6.55 -16.65 -4.06
N GLY A 242 7.81 -16.84 -4.48
CA GLY A 242 8.70 -17.85 -3.94
C GLY A 242 9.12 -17.60 -2.48
N GLU A 243 9.13 -16.34 -2.06
CA GLU A 243 9.44 -15.87 -0.71
C GLU A 243 8.23 -15.87 0.25
N GLY A 244 7.03 -16.17 -0.26
CA GLY A 244 5.84 -16.35 0.58
C GLY A 244 4.86 -15.17 0.61
N ALA A 245 4.87 -14.29 -0.40
CA ALA A 245 3.82 -13.29 -0.54
C ALA A 245 2.45 -13.94 -0.82
N ASP A 246 1.40 -13.51 -0.11
CA ASP A 246 0.02 -13.95 -0.34
C ASP A 246 -0.65 -13.19 -1.48
N MET A 247 -0.21 -11.96 -1.72
CA MET A 247 -0.75 -11.07 -2.75
C MET A 247 0.39 -10.28 -3.39
N LEU A 248 0.32 -10.14 -4.71
CA LEU A 248 1.27 -9.34 -5.50
C LEU A 248 0.57 -8.09 -6.02
N MET A 249 1.27 -6.96 -6.01
CA MET A 249 0.72 -5.68 -6.46
C MET A 249 1.65 -4.92 -7.41
N VAL A 250 1.03 -4.36 -8.45
CA VAL A 250 1.67 -3.42 -9.39
C VAL A 250 1.33 -1.99 -8.99
N LYS A 251 2.32 -1.09 -8.93
CA LYS A 251 2.11 0.33 -8.60
C LYS A 251 3.01 1.23 -9.45
N PRO A 252 2.47 2.29 -10.11
CA PRO A 252 1.05 2.63 -10.25
C PRO A 252 0.26 1.61 -11.10
N ALA A 253 -1.07 1.61 -11.01
CA ALA A 253 -1.91 0.68 -11.78
C ALA A 253 -2.17 1.16 -13.22
N GLY A 254 -2.91 2.27 -13.39
CA GLY A 254 -3.45 2.68 -14.71
C GLY A 254 -2.44 2.71 -15.88
N PRO A 255 -1.22 3.26 -15.71
CA PRO A 255 -0.19 3.26 -16.75
C PRO A 255 0.53 1.91 -16.97
N TYR A 256 0.24 0.88 -16.17
CA TYR A 256 0.91 -0.43 -16.13
C TYR A 256 -0.13 -1.56 -16.09
N LEU A 257 -1.15 -1.47 -16.96
CA LEU A 257 -2.18 -2.51 -17.09
C LEU A 257 -1.73 -3.67 -18.01
N ASP A 258 -0.68 -3.47 -18.79
CA ASP A 258 -0.06 -4.44 -19.69
C ASP A 258 0.77 -5.51 -18.96
#